data_AF-A0A924UB29-F1
#
_entry.id   AF-A0A924UB29-F1
#
_cell.length_a   1.000
_cell.length_b   1.000
_cell.length_c   1.000
_cell.angle_alpha   90.00
_cell.angle_beta   90.00
_cell.angle_gamma   90.00
#
_symmetry.space_group_name_H-M   'P 1'
#
loop_
_entity.id
_entity.type
_entity.pdbx_description
1 polymer ?
#
loop_
_entity_poly.entity_id
_entity_poly.type
_entity_poly.pdbx_seq_one_letter_code
_entity_poly.pdbx_strand_id
1 'polypeptide(L)'
;SRYKNPEYDAALDAMAPLASDDPKFHENAVKAMEIYWSEQIDVPIIQWLHRIAYNQTYWTNWPTAENQAAGTNGAFWAHTGLLVISGLKKA
;
A
#
# COMPACT_ATOMS: atom_id res chain seq x y z
N SER A 1 8.73 -13.65 -5.06
CA SER A 1 7.61 -14.61 -5.21
C SER A 1 8.14 -15.98 -5.64
N ARG A 2 7.44 -17.07 -5.32
CA ARG A 2 7.72 -18.42 -5.87
C ARG A 2 6.86 -18.75 -7.11
N TYR A 3 5.79 -17.99 -7.35
CA TYR A 3 4.97 -18.07 -8.54
C TYR A 3 5.77 -17.61 -9.78
N LYS A 4 5.54 -18.26 -10.92
CA LYS A 4 6.24 -18.02 -12.19
C LYS A 4 5.27 -18.16 -13.36
N ASN A 5 5.04 -17.07 -14.09
CA ASN A 5 4.24 -17.08 -15.31
C ASN A 5 4.79 -15.98 -16.25
N PRO A 6 5.43 -16.36 -17.39
CA PRO A 6 6.02 -15.39 -18.31
C PRO A 6 5.02 -14.40 -18.93
N GLU A 7 3.76 -14.79 -19.10
CA GLU A 7 2.73 -13.91 -19.65
C GLU A 7 2.28 -12.86 -18.63
N TYR A 8 2.23 -13.25 -17.35
CA TYR A 8 2.00 -12.34 -16.24
C TYR A 8 3.15 -11.33 -16.11
N ASP A 9 4.39 -11.82 -16.14
CA ASP A 9 5.59 -10.98 -16.08
C ASP A 9 5.60 -9.97 -17.25
N ALA A 10 5.31 -10.41 -18.48
CA ALA A 10 5.24 -9.53 -19.64
C ALA A 10 4.17 -8.43 -19.54
N ALA A 11 2.99 -8.75 -18.96
CA ALA A 11 1.94 -7.76 -18.73
C ALA A 11 2.37 -6.72 -17.68
N LEU A 12 3.02 -7.15 -16.59
CA LEU A 12 3.53 -6.26 -15.56
C LEU A 12 4.66 -5.36 -16.09
N ASP A 13 5.61 -5.91 -16.84
CA ASP A 13 6.73 -5.16 -17.41
C ASP A 13 6.27 -4.09 -18.40
N ALA A 14 5.23 -4.38 -19.20
CA ALA A 14 4.62 -3.42 -20.11
C ALA A 14 3.84 -2.31 -19.38
N MET A 15 3.24 -2.63 -18.23
CA MET A 15 2.46 -1.70 -17.41
C MET A 15 3.34 -0.78 -16.55
N ALA A 16 4.44 -1.29 -16.01
CA ALA A 16 5.29 -0.62 -15.02
C ALA A 16 5.76 0.81 -15.38
N PRO A 17 6.12 1.14 -16.64
CA PRO A 17 6.59 2.49 -16.98
C PRO A 17 5.46 3.47 -17.32
N LEU A 18 4.21 3.02 -17.40
CA LEU A 18 3.08 3.83 -17.85
C LEU A 18 2.47 4.65 -16.71
N ALA A 19 1.90 5.80 -17.04
CA ALA A 19 1.10 6.58 -16.10
C ALA A 19 -0.22 5.86 -15.80
N SER A 20 -0.77 6.08 -14.61
CA SER A 20 -1.98 5.38 -14.16
C SER A 20 -3.25 5.75 -14.94
N ASP A 21 -3.21 6.83 -15.72
CA ASP A 21 -4.28 7.29 -16.61
C ASP A 21 -4.07 6.87 -18.08
N ASP A 22 -2.99 6.15 -18.40
CA ASP A 22 -2.76 5.61 -19.73
C ASP A 22 -3.73 4.43 -20.00
N PRO A 23 -4.50 4.43 -21.10
CA PRO A 23 -5.36 3.29 -21.45
C PRO A 23 -4.62 1.95 -21.50
N LYS A 24 -3.37 1.93 -21.94
CA LYS A 24 -2.55 0.70 -21.99
C LYS A 24 -2.15 0.22 -20.60
N PHE A 25 -2.04 1.13 -19.61
CA PHE A 25 -1.85 0.72 -18.22
C PHE A 25 -3.05 -0.13 -17.79
N HIS A 26 -4.27 0.37 -18.05
CA HIS A 26 -5.50 -0.32 -17.68
C HIS A 26 -5.68 -1.65 -18.43
N GLU A 27 -5.39 -1.71 -19.73
CA GLU A 27 -5.45 -2.95 -20.51
C GLU A 27 -4.52 -4.04 -19.93
N ASN A 28 -3.27 -3.67 -19.62
CA ASN A 28 -2.32 -4.61 -19.01
C ASN A 28 -2.71 -5.00 -17.58
N ALA A 29 -3.26 -4.07 -16.80
CA ALA A 29 -3.77 -4.35 -15.45
C ALA A 29 -4.91 -5.37 -15.49
N VAL A 30 -5.86 -5.23 -16.44
CA VAL A 30 -6.94 -6.20 -16.65
C VAL A 30 -6.36 -7.57 -16.98
N LYS A 31 -5.43 -7.65 -17.94
CA LYS A 31 -4.77 -8.92 -18.32
C LYS A 31 -4.07 -9.58 -17.13
N ALA A 32 -3.32 -8.82 -16.33
CA ALA A 32 -2.66 -9.33 -15.14
C ALA A 32 -3.68 -9.85 -14.12
N MET A 33 -4.78 -9.14 -13.91
CA MET A 33 -5.84 -9.57 -12.98
C MET A 33 -6.60 -10.81 -13.48
N GLU A 34 -6.83 -10.98 -14.78
CA GLU A 34 -7.41 -12.20 -15.36
C GLU A 34 -6.55 -13.43 -15.03
N ILE A 35 -5.23 -13.32 -15.15
CA ILE A 35 -4.30 -14.39 -14.77
C ILE A 35 -4.33 -14.60 -13.25
N TYR A 36 -4.28 -13.52 -12.47
CA TYR A 36 -4.31 -13.59 -11.00
C TYR A 36 -5.50 -14.41 -10.48
N TRP A 37 -6.68 -14.19 -11.05
CA TRP A 37 -7.89 -14.89 -10.66
C TRP A 37 -7.98 -16.30 -11.22
N SER A 38 -7.62 -16.51 -12.49
CA SER A 38 -7.71 -17.83 -13.12
C SER A 38 -6.73 -18.85 -12.54
N GLU A 39 -5.55 -18.39 -12.12
CA GLU A 39 -4.53 -19.24 -11.49
C GLU A 39 -4.54 -19.17 -9.96
N GLN A 40 -5.44 -18.38 -9.37
CA GLN A 40 -5.60 -18.22 -7.92
C GLN A 40 -4.25 -17.94 -7.22
N ILE A 41 -3.51 -16.94 -7.72
CA ILE A 41 -2.15 -16.60 -7.22
C ILE A 41 -2.18 -16.34 -5.70
N ASP A 42 -3.24 -15.66 -5.25
CA ASP A 42 -3.59 -15.48 -3.84
C ASP A 42 -5.11 -15.26 -3.71
N VAL A 43 -5.66 -15.44 -2.50
CA VAL A 43 -7.10 -15.33 -2.21
C VAL A 43 -7.32 -14.16 -1.25
N PRO A 44 -7.59 -12.95 -1.76
CA PRO A 44 -7.80 -11.80 -0.89
C PRO A 44 -9.14 -11.92 -0.15
N ILE A 45 -9.07 -11.99 1.19
CA ILE A 45 -10.25 -12.15 2.05
C ILE A 45 -10.67 -10.84 2.74
N ILE A 46 -9.70 -10.02 3.13
CA ILE A 46 -9.95 -8.83 3.93
C ILE A 46 -8.92 -7.74 3.65
N GLN A 47 -9.38 -6.49 3.62
CA GLN A 47 -8.49 -5.34 3.73
C GLN A 47 -8.18 -5.09 5.21
N TRP A 48 -6.94 -5.34 5.61
CA TRP A 48 -6.54 -5.16 7.00
C TRP A 48 -6.40 -3.68 7.36
N LEU A 49 -7.17 -3.21 8.33
CA LEU A 49 -7.12 -1.83 8.79
C LEU A 49 -5.96 -1.61 9.78
N HIS A 50 -5.19 -0.54 9.58
CA HIS A 50 -4.20 -0.05 10.54
C HIS A 50 -4.88 0.56 11.78
N ARG A 51 -5.37 -0.30 12.67
CA ARG A 51 -5.96 0.07 13.97
C ARG A 51 -4.88 0.10 15.04
N ILE A 52 -4.26 1.26 15.22
CA ILE A 52 -3.09 1.42 16.09
C ILE A 52 -3.47 2.39 17.20
N ALA A 53 -3.46 1.90 18.44
CA ALA A 53 -3.68 2.73 19.60
C ALA A 53 -2.40 3.50 19.95
N TYR A 54 -2.55 4.78 20.29
CA TYR A 54 -1.44 5.64 20.67
C TYR A 54 -1.54 6.00 22.15
N ASN A 55 -0.48 5.73 22.90
CA ASN A 55 -0.34 6.25 24.25
C ASN A 55 0.06 7.73 24.18
N GLN A 56 -0.61 8.57 24.98
CA GLN A 56 -0.37 10.03 25.00
C GLN A 56 0.28 10.53 26.29
N THR A 57 0.80 9.65 27.14
CA THR A 57 1.44 10.01 28.41
C THR A 57 2.72 10.83 28.22
N TYR A 58 3.52 10.52 27.20
CA TYR A 58 4.81 11.20 26.93
C TYR A 58 4.92 11.83 25.54
N TRP A 59 4.09 11.38 24.59
CA TRP A 59 4.14 11.80 23.20
C TRP A 59 2.74 12.11 22.67
N THR A 60 2.59 13.27 22.07
CA THR A 60 1.36 13.76 21.43
C THR A 60 1.62 14.00 19.93
N ASN A 61 0.63 14.59 19.24
CA ASN A 61 0.68 14.89 17.80
C ASN A 61 0.70 13.66 16.89
N TRP A 62 0.10 12.55 17.35
CA TRP A 62 -0.10 11.35 16.55
C TRP A 62 -1.05 11.60 15.36
N PRO A 63 -0.88 10.88 14.23
CA PRO A 63 -1.83 10.94 13.12
C PRO A 63 -3.23 10.44 13.55
N THR A 64 -4.24 11.28 13.35
CA THR A 64 -5.67 10.98 13.57
C THR A 64 -6.49 11.41 12.36
N ALA A 65 -7.81 11.26 12.42
CA ALA A 65 -8.69 11.81 11.38
C ALA A 65 -8.62 13.35 11.31
N GLU A 66 -8.47 14.00 12.45
CA GLU A 66 -8.36 15.47 12.60
C GLU A 66 -6.92 15.97 12.40
N ASN A 67 -5.93 15.13 12.67
CA ASN A 67 -4.52 15.37 12.40
C ASN A 67 -4.02 14.39 11.33
N GLN A 68 -4.22 14.73 10.06
CA GLN A 68 -3.77 13.90 8.94
C GLN A 68 -2.23 13.76 8.85
N ALA A 69 -1.48 14.45 9.72
CA ALA A 69 -0.02 14.54 9.69
C ALA A 69 0.47 14.90 8.28
N ALA A 70 1.51 14.23 7.77
CA ALA A 70 1.98 14.36 6.39
C ALA A 70 1.33 13.34 5.43
N GLY A 71 0.07 12.95 5.68
CA GLY A 71 -0.62 11.91 4.91
C GLY A 71 -0.18 10.48 5.26
N THR A 72 0.39 10.29 6.45
CA THR A 72 0.96 9.02 6.89
C THR A 72 0.06 8.33 7.90
N ASN A 73 -0.04 7.00 7.84
CA ASN A 73 -0.59 6.22 8.94
C ASN A 73 0.40 6.19 10.12
N GLY A 74 -0.08 6.04 11.36
CA GLY A 74 0.77 6.06 12.55
C GLY A 74 1.50 4.75 12.86
N ALA A 75 1.61 3.81 11.90
CA ALA A 75 2.37 2.59 12.10
C ALA A 75 3.88 2.87 12.04
N PHE A 76 4.59 2.63 13.14
CA PHE A 76 6.04 2.77 13.16
C PHE A 76 6.75 1.78 12.23
N TRP A 77 6.10 0.66 11.89
CA TRP A 77 6.61 -0.37 10.97
C TRP A 77 6.27 -0.12 9.50
N ALA A 78 5.41 0.85 9.19
CA ALA A 78 5.14 1.20 7.80
C ALA A 78 6.36 1.91 7.19
N HIS A 79 6.45 1.89 5.86
CA HIS A 79 7.51 2.59 5.12
C HIS A 79 7.65 4.07 5.54
N THR A 80 6.55 4.72 5.91
CA THR A 80 6.49 6.11 6.38
C THR A 80 6.67 6.28 7.89
N GLY A 81 7.03 5.24 8.64
CA GLY A 81 7.06 5.26 10.11
C GLY A 81 7.97 6.34 10.69
N LEU A 82 9.10 6.64 10.04
CA LEU A 82 10.01 7.71 10.48
C LEU A 82 9.39 9.11 10.36
N LEU A 83 8.51 9.34 9.37
CA LEU A 83 7.80 10.62 9.23
C LEU A 83 6.82 10.84 10.39
N VAL A 84 6.22 9.76 10.90
CA VAL A 84 5.37 9.81 12.09
C VAL A 84 6.21 10.19 13.30
N ILE A 85 7.32 9.46 13.53
CA ILE A 85 8.18 9.63 14.71
C ILE A 85 8.76 11.04 14.78
N SER A 86 9.23 11.58 13.65
CA SER A 86 9.78 12.94 13.61
C SER A 86 8.74 14.04 13.84
N GLY A 87 7.46 13.74 13.62
CA GLY A 87 6.35 14.64 13.87
C GLY A 87 5.81 14.60 15.31
N LEU A 88 6.18 13.61 16.13
CA LEU A 88 5.71 13.51 17.51
C LEU A 88 6.23 14.68 18.34
N LYS A 89 5.41 15.10 19.31
CA LYS A 89 5.77 16.16 20.26
C LYS A 89 5.80 15.60 21.67
N LYS A 90 6.71 16.09 22.50
CA LYS A 90 6.63 15.83 23.94
C LYS A 90 5.26 16.31 24.46
N ALA A 91 4.60 15.48 25.25
CA ALA A 91 3.35 15.83 25.94
C ALA A 91 3.54 17.03 26.89
#